data_AF-A0A0Q4QV27-F1
#
_entry.id   AF-A0A0Q4QV27-F1
#
_cell.length_a   1.000
_cell.length_b   1.000
_cell.length_c   1.000
_cell.angle_alpha   90.00
_cell.angle_beta   90.00
_cell.angle_gamma   90.00
#
_symmetry.space_group_name_H-M   'P 1'
#
loop_
_entity.id
_entity.type
_entity.pdbx_description
1 polymer ?
#
loop_
_entity_poly.entity_id
_entity_poly.type
_entity_poly.pdbx_seq_one_letter_code
_entity_poly.pdbx_strand_id
1 'polypeptide(L)'
;MFTIFDGNNDIGFYIFINLVYQNKSLELLVAKKSIKSIANTLKFSAITGADQQWFSEVWFPKAEEAGLKYMALITPEKAVARSILKRLDSELKGSYATKNFDSMEGAVDWLAKRN
;
A
#
# COMPACT_ATOMS: atom_id res chain seq x y z
N MET A 1 -3.62 -1.51 6.66
CA MET A 1 -4.70 -0.59 6.23
C MET A 1 -4.25 -0.03 4.90
N PHE A 2 -4.99 -0.21 3.81
CA PHE A 2 -4.62 0.40 2.52
C PHE A 2 -5.74 1.36 2.10
N THR A 3 -5.40 2.59 1.75
CA THR A 3 -6.36 3.62 1.31
C THR A 3 -6.03 3.99 -0.15
N ILE A 4 -7.00 3.91 -1.05
CA ILE A 4 -6.82 4.26 -2.46
C ILE A 4 -7.55 5.58 -2.72
N PHE A 5 -6.82 6.53 -3.30
CA PHE A 5 -7.34 7.84 -3.69
C PHE A 5 -7.67 7.83 -5.18
N ASP A 6 -8.97 7.85 -5.48
CA ASP A 6 -9.56 8.19 -6.78
C ASP A 6 -9.57 9.72 -6.84
N GLY A 7 -8.83 10.31 -7.78
CA GLY A 7 -8.46 11.72 -7.83
C GLY A 7 -9.59 12.75 -7.96
N ASN A 8 -10.84 12.43 -7.60
CA ASN A 8 -11.95 13.37 -7.62
C ASN A 8 -12.89 13.34 -6.41
N ASN A 9 -12.82 12.39 -5.46
CA ASN A 9 -13.60 12.47 -4.21
C ASN A 9 -13.00 11.59 -3.11
N ASP A 10 -12.82 12.17 -1.92
CA ASP A 10 -12.45 11.49 -0.68
C ASP A 10 -13.53 10.50 -0.27
N ILE A 11 -13.38 9.23 -0.64
CA ILE A 11 -14.18 8.13 -0.07
C ILE A 11 -13.27 7.29 0.82
N GLY A 12 -12.94 7.85 1.99
CA GLY A 12 -12.17 7.17 3.02
C GLY A 12 -13.03 6.12 3.74
N PHE A 13 -12.83 4.84 3.43
CA PHE A 13 -13.39 3.73 4.22
C PHE A 13 -12.33 3.17 5.20
N TYR A 14 -12.68 3.12 6.48
CA TYR A 14 -11.83 2.69 7.59
C TYR A 14 -11.99 1.19 7.87
N ILE A 15 -11.01 0.32 7.58
CA ILE A 15 -11.17 -1.11 7.92
C ILE A 15 -9.86 -1.84 8.32
N PHE A 16 -9.95 -2.69 9.36
CA PHE A 16 -8.89 -3.42 10.08
C PHE A 16 -8.40 -4.71 9.37
N ILE A 17 -7.24 -5.22 9.80
CA ILE A 17 -6.41 -6.29 9.22
C ILE A 17 -7.16 -7.62 8.96
N ASN A 18 -7.23 -8.04 7.68
CA ASN A 18 -7.50 -9.40 7.18
C ASN A 18 -7.21 -9.48 5.66
N LEU A 19 -6.84 -10.66 5.12
CA LEU A 19 -6.55 -10.91 3.69
C LEU A 19 -7.68 -10.44 2.74
N VAL A 20 -8.91 -10.36 3.25
CA VAL A 20 -10.09 -9.83 2.54
C VAL A 20 -9.88 -8.38 2.08
N TYR A 21 -9.24 -7.53 2.89
CA TYR A 21 -8.98 -6.13 2.55
C TYR A 21 -7.81 -5.98 1.58
N GLN A 22 -6.94 -6.99 1.62
CA GLN A 22 -5.96 -7.34 0.61
C GLN A 22 -6.50 -7.23 -0.80
N ASN A 23 -7.37 -8.20 -1.04
CA ASN A 23 -8.10 -8.38 -2.29
C ASN A 23 -8.91 -7.13 -2.61
N LYS A 24 -9.55 -6.52 -1.61
CA LYS A 24 -10.38 -5.34 -1.88
C LYS A 24 -9.60 -4.14 -2.38
N SER A 25 -8.41 -3.89 -1.83
CA SER A 25 -7.54 -2.83 -2.32
C SER A 25 -7.13 -3.07 -3.78
N LEU A 26 -6.77 -4.31 -4.12
CA LEU A 26 -6.36 -4.67 -5.47
C LEU A 26 -7.53 -4.61 -6.46
N GLU A 27 -8.70 -5.13 -6.07
CA GLU A 27 -9.94 -5.02 -6.85
C GLU A 27 -10.27 -3.56 -7.17
N LEU A 28 -10.15 -2.66 -6.19
CA LEU A 28 -10.43 -1.24 -6.39
C LEU A 28 -9.39 -0.56 -7.25
N LEU A 29 -8.10 -0.89 -7.08
CA LEU A 29 -7.02 -0.39 -7.92
C LEU A 29 -7.28 -0.74 -9.39
N VAL A 30 -7.64 -1.99 -9.66
CA VAL A 30 -8.00 -2.48 -11.00
C VAL A 30 -9.28 -1.81 -11.51
N ALA A 31 -10.37 -1.86 -10.74
CA ALA A 31 -11.69 -1.38 -11.18
C ALA A 31 -11.71 0.13 -11.42
N LYS A 32 -10.96 0.90 -10.63
CA LYS A 32 -10.86 2.36 -10.76
C LYS A 32 -9.72 2.80 -11.68
N LYS A 33 -8.91 1.86 -12.18
CA LYS A 33 -7.67 2.15 -12.91
C LYS A 33 -6.79 3.15 -12.15
N SER A 34 -6.73 2.98 -10.83
CA SER A 34 -5.96 3.88 -9.99
C SER A 34 -4.47 3.59 -10.14
N ILE A 35 -3.69 4.63 -10.33
CA ILE A 35 -2.22 4.56 -10.42
C ILE A 35 -1.55 4.86 -9.06
N LYS A 36 -2.34 5.06 -7.99
CA LYS A 36 -1.91 5.50 -6.66
C LYS A 36 -2.44 4.60 -5.56
N SER A 37 -1.63 4.31 -4.56
CA SER A 37 -2.04 3.53 -3.38
C SER A 37 -1.39 4.07 -2.09
N ILE A 38 -2.12 4.06 -0.98
CA ILE A 38 -1.55 4.24 0.37
C ILE A 38 -1.60 2.92 1.11
N ALA A 39 -0.49 2.54 1.73
CA ALA A 39 -0.36 1.45 2.67
C ALA A 39 -0.17 2.02 4.10
N ASN A 40 -1.24 2.23 4.83
CA ASN A 40 -1.15 2.44 6.27
C ASN A 40 -0.78 1.15 7.03
N THR A 41 0.46 1.10 7.47
CA THR A 41 1.01 -0.02 8.25
C THR A 41 1.26 0.33 9.72
N LEU A 42 0.74 1.46 10.21
CA LEU A 42 0.97 1.98 11.55
C LEU A 42 0.72 0.93 12.66
N LYS A 43 -0.40 0.20 12.53
CA LYS A 43 -0.83 -0.84 13.48
C LYS A 43 -0.33 -2.25 13.16
N PHE A 44 0.61 -2.42 12.23
CA PHE A 44 1.12 -3.75 11.90
C PHE A 44 1.92 -4.31 13.08
N SER A 45 1.42 -5.40 13.66
CA SER A 45 2.07 -6.13 14.75
C SER A 45 3.13 -7.11 14.24
N ALA A 46 2.80 -7.85 13.18
CA ALA A 46 3.69 -8.74 12.43
C ALA A 46 3.08 -9.01 11.04
N ILE A 47 3.92 -9.22 10.03
CA ILE A 47 3.50 -9.73 8.71
C ILE A 47 3.94 -11.19 8.66
N THR A 48 2.99 -12.12 8.52
CA THR A 48 3.34 -13.55 8.49
C THR A 48 4.12 -13.89 7.21
N GLY A 49 4.84 -15.02 7.19
CA GLY A 49 5.51 -15.47 5.98
C GLY A 49 4.54 -15.69 4.81
N ALA A 50 3.34 -16.20 5.09
CA ALA A 50 2.29 -16.38 4.10
C ALA A 50 1.79 -15.05 3.51
N ASP A 51 1.62 -14.02 4.35
CA ASP A 51 1.25 -12.69 3.87
C ASP A 51 2.36 -12.08 3.00
N GLN A 52 3.63 -12.22 3.42
CA GLN A 52 4.79 -11.76 2.63
C GLN A 52 4.83 -12.42 1.25
N GLN A 53 4.63 -13.75 1.20
CA GLN A 53 4.58 -14.50 -0.04
C GLN A 53 3.43 -14.04 -0.94
N TRP A 54 2.22 -13.91 -0.39
CA TRP A 54 1.05 -13.45 -1.13
C TRP A 54 1.24 -12.05 -1.71
N PHE A 55 1.85 -11.15 -0.95
CA PHE A 55 2.22 -9.83 -1.45
C PHE A 55 3.13 -9.93 -2.67
N SER A 56 4.24 -10.67 -2.55
CA SER A 56 5.25 -10.81 -3.59
C SER A 56 4.75 -11.52 -4.85
N GLU A 57 3.92 -12.54 -4.71
CA GLU A 57 3.50 -13.41 -5.81
C GLU A 57 2.17 -12.97 -6.44
N VAL A 58 1.34 -12.23 -5.71
CA VAL A 58 -0.02 -11.88 -6.15
C VAL A 58 -0.26 -10.38 -6.17
N TRP A 59 -0.12 -9.70 -5.03
CA TRP A 59 -0.58 -8.32 -4.93
C TRP A 59 0.29 -7.38 -5.76
N PHE A 60 1.61 -7.44 -5.61
CA PHE A 60 2.52 -6.54 -6.32
C PHE A 60 2.48 -6.73 -7.84
N PRO A 61 2.60 -7.96 -8.38
CA PRO A 61 2.51 -8.17 -9.83
C PRO A 61 1.19 -7.66 -10.42
N LYS A 62 0.07 -7.92 -9.76
CA LYS A 62 -1.25 -7.47 -10.25
C LYS A 62 -1.45 -5.97 -10.12
N ALA A 63 -0.91 -5.34 -9.07
CA ALA A 63 -0.97 -3.89 -8.92
C ALA A 63 -0.13 -3.19 -10.01
N GLU A 64 1.04 -3.75 -10.35
CA GLU A 64 1.86 -3.27 -11.47
C GLU A 64 1.16 -3.43 -12.82
N GLU A 65 0.59 -4.60 -13.09
CA GLU A 65 -0.19 -4.87 -14.32
C GLU A 65 -1.37 -3.90 -14.45
N ALA A 66 -2.02 -3.58 -13.32
CA ALA A 66 -3.11 -2.62 -13.27
C ALA A 66 -2.66 -1.14 -13.38
N GLY A 67 -1.35 -0.89 -13.46
CA GLY A 67 -0.78 0.42 -13.73
C GLY A 67 -0.40 1.23 -12.49
N LEU A 68 -0.18 0.60 -11.33
CA LEU A 68 0.32 1.29 -10.14
C LEU A 68 1.64 2.02 -10.46
N LYS A 69 1.70 3.31 -10.13
CA LYS A 69 2.90 4.17 -10.32
C LYS A 69 3.43 4.74 -9.03
N TYR A 70 2.58 4.94 -8.03
CA TYR A 70 2.95 5.59 -6.78
C TYR A 70 2.35 4.87 -5.58
N MET A 71 3.20 4.52 -4.62
CA MET A 71 2.78 3.93 -3.36
C MET A 71 3.33 4.73 -2.18
N ALA A 72 2.45 5.21 -1.32
CA ALA A 72 2.82 5.83 -0.06
C ALA A 72 2.67 4.83 1.09
N LEU A 73 3.71 4.61 1.89
CA LEU A 73 3.66 3.72 3.05
C LEU A 73 3.68 4.55 4.33
N ILE A 74 2.73 4.32 5.23
CA ILE A 74 2.78 4.90 6.59
C ILE A 74 3.63 3.98 7.45
N THR A 75 4.75 4.49 7.95
CA THR A 75 5.75 3.76 8.74
C THR A 75 5.11 3.12 9.99
N PRO A 76 5.37 1.83 10.27
CA PRO A 76 4.93 1.19 11.51
C PRO A 76 5.59 1.78 12.76
N GLU A 77 4.84 1.83 13.86
CA GLU A 77 5.38 2.24 15.17
C GLU A 77 6.37 1.20 15.73
N LYS A 78 6.18 -0.09 15.40
CA LYS A 78 7.00 -1.19 15.91
C LYS A 78 8.25 -1.42 15.06
N ALA A 79 9.42 -1.51 15.72
CA ALA A 79 10.71 -1.73 15.07
C ALA A 79 10.78 -3.03 14.24
N VAL A 80 10.14 -4.10 14.73
CA VAL A 80 10.06 -5.38 14.03
C VAL A 80 9.30 -5.23 12.71
N ALA A 81 8.14 -4.56 12.73
CA ALA A 81 7.35 -4.30 11.54
C ALA A 81 8.08 -3.39 10.53
N ARG A 82 8.81 -2.37 11.01
CA ARG A 82 9.68 -1.54 10.14
C ARG A 82 10.75 -2.36 9.43
N SER A 83 11.38 -3.29 10.14
CA SER A 83 12.46 -4.13 9.58
C SER A 83 11.92 -5.06 8.49
N ILE A 84 10.73 -5.63 8.70
CA ILE A 84 10.06 -6.47 7.70
C ILE A 84 9.68 -5.66 6.46
N LEU A 85 9.10 -4.46 6.63
CA LEU A 85 8.77 -3.60 5.48
C LEU A 85 10.00 -3.17 4.70
N LYS A 86 11.11 -2.84 5.38
CA LYS A 86 12.35 -2.49 4.69
C LYS A 86 12.89 -3.65 3.85
N ARG A 87 12.73 -4.88 4.34
CA ARG A 87 13.08 -6.09 3.59
C ARG A 87 12.17 -6.25 2.37
N LEU A 88 10.86 -6.14 2.56
CA LEU A 88 9.89 -6.19 1.47
C LEU A 88 10.19 -5.12 0.42
N ASP A 89 10.35 -3.85 0.81
CA ASP A 89 10.68 -2.74 -0.11
C ASP A 89 11.99 -2.99 -0.90
N SER A 90 12.97 -3.66 -0.28
CA SER A 90 14.21 -4.05 -0.97
C SER A 90 14.05 -5.21 -1.95
N GLU A 91 13.14 -6.14 -1.65
CA GLU A 91 12.82 -7.31 -2.49
C GLU A 91 11.84 -6.94 -3.62
N LEU A 92 11.05 -5.89 -3.42
CA LEU A 92 9.97 -5.43 -4.29
C LEU A 92 10.34 -4.17 -5.06
N LYS A 93 11.55 -4.13 -5.63
CA LYS A 93 11.94 -3.08 -6.58
C LYS A 93 11.08 -3.18 -7.85
N GLY A 94 9.84 -2.74 -7.74
CA GLY A 94 8.87 -2.65 -8.80
C GLY A 94 9.07 -1.40 -9.64
N SER A 95 8.27 -1.27 -10.69
CA SER A 95 8.28 -0.11 -11.60
C SER A 95 7.62 1.15 -11.02
N TYR A 96 7.16 1.10 -9.77
CA TYR A 96 6.45 2.19 -9.09
C TYR A 96 7.31 2.88 -8.02
N ALA A 97 7.08 4.18 -7.84
CA ALA A 97 7.78 4.96 -6.83
C ALA A 97 7.15 4.75 -5.45
N THR A 98 7.95 4.29 -4.49
CA THR A 98 7.59 4.19 -3.07
C THR A 98 8.12 5.36 -2.25
N LYS A 99 7.34 5.80 -1.26
CA LYS A 99 7.83 6.73 -0.22
C LYS A 99 7.18 6.42 1.14
N ASN A 100 7.99 6.48 2.19
CA ASN A 100 7.55 6.29 3.58
C ASN A 100 7.15 7.63 4.22
N PHE A 101 6.13 7.59 5.08
CA PHE A 101 5.58 8.74 5.80
C PHE A 101 5.27 8.38 7.25
N ASP A 102 5.36 9.37 8.13
CA ASP A 102 4.98 9.22 9.53
C ASP A 102 3.51 9.60 9.80
N SER A 103 2.85 10.21 8.81
CA SER A 103 1.44 10.63 8.91
C SER A 103 0.66 10.35 7.64
N MET A 104 -0.64 10.11 7.81
CA MET A 104 -1.58 9.94 6.69
C MET A 104 -1.63 11.21 5.82
N GLU A 105 -1.70 12.37 6.46
CA GLU A 105 -1.77 13.67 5.78
C GLU A 105 -0.60 13.87 4.80
N GLY A 106 0.64 13.59 5.24
CA GLY A 106 1.81 13.72 4.37
C GLY A 106 1.80 12.76 3.19
N ALA A 107 1.25 11.55 3.37
CA ALA A 107 1.10 10.57 2.31
C ALA A 107 0.06 10.99 1.26
N VAL A 108 -1.08 11.52 1.71
CA VAL A 108 -2.14 12.04 0.83
C VAL A 108 -1.64 13.21 0.01
N ASP A 109 -1.02 14.20 0.67
CA ASP A 109 -0.43 15.37 0.01
C ASP A 109 0.57 15.00 -1.08
N TRP A 110 1.40 13.99 -0.79
CA TRP A 110 2.38 13.50 -1.74
C TRP A 110 1.72 12.83 -2.96
N LEU A 111 0.69 12.02 -2.75
CA LEU A 111 -0.05 11.38 -3.84
C LEU A 111 -0.88 12.37 -4.66
N ALA A 112 -1.48 13.38 -4.02
CA ALA A 112 -2.27 14.41 -4.69
C ALA A 112 -1.43 15.19 -5.72
N LYS A 113 -0.14 15.41 -5.44
CA LYS A 113 0.80 16.15 -6.31
C LYS A 113 1.35 15.34 -7.49
N ARG A 114 0.88 14.11 -7.73
CA ARG A 114 1.40 13.18 -8.75
C ARG A 114 0.36 12.88 -9.83
N ASN A 115 0.81 12.63 -11.07
CA ASN A 115 -0.03 12.23 -12.21
C ASN A 115 0.51 10.97 -12.89
#